data_AF-A0A6I3U7R4-F1
#
_entry.id   AF-A0A6I3U7R4-F1
#
_cell.length_a   1.000
_cell.length_b   1.000
_cell.length_c   1.000
_cell.angle_alpha   90.00
_cell.angle_beta   90.00
_cell.angle_gamma   90.00
#
_symmetry.space_group_name_H-M   'P 1'
#
loop_
_entity.id
_entity.type
_entity.pdbx_description
1 polymer ?
#
loop_
_entity_poly.entity_id
_entity_poly.type
_entity_poly.pdbx_seq_one_letter_code
_entity_poly.pdbx_strand_id
1 'polypeptide(L)'
;PQNLLTEKQVGQALALCKGRNLNPFANEVYIVAYTNRNGGKEFSLIVSKEAFLKRAAQCKDYEGFEAGVVVVDSEGVVHERKGTIMLPGDTLIGGWARVHRKNFKVPVEIVVSREEYD
;
A
#
# COMPACT_ATOMS: atom_id res chain seq x y z
N PRO A 1 -15.10 6.28 -14.76
CA PRO A 1 -15.92 6.13 -13.53
C PRO A 1 -17.37 6.62 -13.67
N GLN A 2 -17.65 7.64 -14.49
CA GLN A 2 -18.95 8.34 -14.55
C GLN A 2 -20.16 7.46 -14.94
N ASN A 3 -19.97 6.31 -15.57
CA ASN A 3 -21.06 5.39 -15.92
C ASN A 3 -21.21 4.19 -14.96
N LEU A 4 -20.37 4.10 -13.92
CA LEU A 4 -20.38 3.00 -12.95
C LEU A 4 -20.97 3.39 -11.59
N LEU A 5 -20.90 4.67 -11.20
CA LEU A 5 -21.42 5.15 -9.93
C LEU A 5 -22.62 6.08 -10.13
N THR A 6 -23.59 6.00 -9.22
CA THR A 6 -24.68 6.98 -9.14
C THR A 6 -24.17 8.33 -8.62
N GLU A 7 -24.89 9.42 -8.88
CA GLU A 7 -24.53 10.76 -8.35
C GLU A 7 -24.41 10.76 -6.81
N LYS A 8 -25.32 10.04 -6.12
CA LYS A 8 -25.25 9.86 -4.66
C LYS A 8 -23.94 9.20 -4.24
N GLN A 9 -23.51 8.15 -4.93
CA GLN A 9 -22.25 7.45 -4.63
C GLN A 9 -21.03 8.31 -4.94
N VAL A 10 -21.06 9.10 -6.00
CA VAL A 10 -20.00 10.08 -6.30
C VAL A 10 -19.89 11.09 -5.16
N GLY A 11 -21.00 11.65 -4.70
CA GLY A 11 -21.04 12.57 -3.56
C GLY A 11 -20.49 11.94 -2.27
N GLN A 12 -20.87 10.69 -1.98
CA GLN A 12 -20.35 9.93 -0.84
C GLN A 12 -18.84 9.70 -0.95
N ALA A 13 -18.34 9.26 -2.10
CA ALA A 13 -16.92 9.03 -2.32
C ALA A 13 -16.09 10.31 -2.12
N LEU A 14 -16.55 11.44 -2.67
CA LEU A 14 -15.87 12.73 -2.50
C LEU A 14 -15.90 13.21 -1.05
N ALA A 15 -17.01 13.02 -0.33
CA ALA A 15 -17.09 13.34 1.09
C ALA A 15 -16.11 12.50 1.93
N LEU A 16 -15.97 11.22 1.60
CA LEU A 16 -15.00 10.32 2.24
C LEU A 16 -13.54 10.71 1.94
N CYS A 17 -13.23 11.12 0.70
CA CYS A 17 -11.91 11.63 0.35
C CYS A 17 -11.59 12.90 1.15
N LYS A 18 -12.53 13.85 1.21
CA LYS A 18 -12.40 15.09 2.00
C LYS A 18 -12.17 14.79 3.48
N GLY A 19 -12.98 13.91 4.07
CA GLY A 19 -12.85 13.53 5.48
C GLY A 19 -11.52 12.85 5.84
N ARG A 20 -10.87 12.20 4.86
CA ARG A 20 -9.55 11.55 5.03
C ARG A 20 -8.37 12.42 4.58
N ASN A 21 -8.63 13.66 4.15
CA ASN A 21 -7.65 14.56 3.55
C ASN A 21 -6.89 13.90 2.39
N LEU A 22 -7.64 13.29 1.47
CA LEU A 22 -7.12 12.66 0.25
C LEU A 22 -7.55 13.47 -0.97
N ASN A 23 -6.63 13.66 -1.91
CA ASN A 23 -6.93 14.30 -3.18
C ASN A 23 -7.30 13.24 -4.25
N PRO A 24 -8.57 13.12 -4.65
CA PRO A 24 -9.00 12.15 -5.69
C PRO A 24 -8.56 12.53 -7.10
N PHE A 25 -7.96 13.72 -7.28
CA PHE A 25 -7.40 14.19 -8.55
C PHE A 25 -5.87 14.10 -8.58
N ALA A 26 -5.25 13.74 -7.46
CA ALA A 26 -3.86 13.29 -7.41
C ALA A 26 -3.84 11.77 -7.31
N ASN A 27 -2.70 11.13 -7.55
CA ASN A 27 -2.48 9.70 -7.35
C ASN A 27 -2.52 9.30 -5.85
N GLU A 28 -3.36 9.94 -5.03
CA GLU A 28 -3.50 9.71 -3.59
C GLU A 28 -4.63 8.72 -3.25
N VAL A 29 -5.66 8.61 -4.11
CA VAL A 29 -6.77 7.69 -3.91
C VAL A 29 -7.45 7.32 -5.23
N TYR A 30 -7.78 6.05 -5.38
CA TYR A 30 -8.52 5.51 -6.51
C TYR A 30 -9.90 5.06 -6.06
N ILE A 31 -10.93 5.55 -6.74
CA ILE A 31 -12.32 5.16 -6.52
C ILE A 31 -12.64 4.03 -7.49
N VAL A 32 -12.76 2.81 -6.96
CA VAL A 32 -13.03 1.61 -7.76
C VAL A 32 -14.48 1.19 -7.56
N ALA A 33 -15.25 1.19 -8.64
CA ALA A 33 -16.63 0.71 -8.65
C ALA A 33 -16.67 -0.77 -9.04
N TYR A 34 -17.51 -1.57 -8.38
CA TYR A 34 -17.68 -2.98 -8.68
C TYR A 34 -19.14 -3.41 -8.46
N THR A 35 -19.52 -4.53 -9.06
CA THR A 35 -20.83 -5.16 -8.85
C THR A 35 -20.69 -6.23 -7.78
N ASN A 36 -21.49 -6.15 -6.72
CA ASN A 36 -21.52 -7.17 -5.68
C ASN A 36 -22.23 -8.45 -6.16
N ARG A 37 -22.19 -9.51 -5.36
CA ARG A 37 -22.79 -10.83 -5.69
C ARG A 37 -24.29 -10.77 -6.01
N ASN A 38 -24.99 -9.74 -5.51
CA ASN A 38 -26.42 -9.56 -5.69
C ASN A 38 -26.77 -8.63 -6.86
N GLY A 39 -25.79 -8.24 -7.68
CA GLY A 39 -25.99 -7.34 -8.83
C GLY A 39 -26.05 -5.85 -8.47
N GLY A 40 -25.86 -5.50 -7.19
CA GLY A 40 -25.80 -4.11 -6.73
C GLY A 40 -24.45 -3.47 -7.05
N LYS A 41 -24.45 -2.19 -7.46
CA LYS A 41 -23.22 -1.43 -7.69
C LYS A 41 -22.70 -0.83 -6.38
N GLU A 42 -21.46 -1.12 -6.03
CA GLU A 42 -20.75 -0.60 -4.86
C GLU A 42 -19.41 0.06 -5.28
N PHE A 43 -18.72 0.67 -4.32
CA PHE A 43 -17.39 1.22 -4.53
C PHE A 43 -16.48 1.05 -3.33
N SER A 44 -15.18 0.98 -3.61
CA SER A 44 -14.10 1.01 -2.64
C SER A 44 -13.16 2.18 -2.90
N LEU A 45 -12.61 2.73 -1.81
CA LEU A 45 -11.52 3.70 -1.87
C LEU A 45 -10.20 2.97 -1.65
N ILE A 46 -9.38 2.91 -2.69
CA ILE A 46 -8.03 2.37 -2.61
C ILE A 46 -7.09 3.55 -2.41
N VAL A 47 -6.61 3.73 -1.18
CA VAL A 47 -5.65 4.79 -0.84
C VAL A 47 -4.27 4.39 -1.36
N SER A 48 -3.60 5.31 -2.04
CA SER A 48 -2.28 5.01 -2.59
C SER A 48 -1.20 5.03 -1.51
N LYS A 49 -0.10 4.34 -1.80
CA LYS A 49 1.14 4.45 -1.02
C LYS A 49 1.64 5.89 -0.96
N GLU A 50 1.52 6.66 -2.04
CA GLU A 50 2.00 8.05 -2.11
C GLU A 50 1.31 8.96 -1.08
N ALA A 51 0.01 8.78 -0.85
CA ALA A 51 -0.72 9.53 0.17
C ALA A 51 -0.14 9.31 1.57
N PHE A 52 0.22 8.06 1.89
CA PHE A 52 0.87 7.73 3.16
C PHE A 52 2.30 8.26 3.23
N LEU A 53 3.08 8.14 2.15
CA LEU A 53 4.45 8.64 2.10
C LEU A 53 4.51 10.17 2.26
N LYS A 54 3.61 10.90 1.60
CA LYS A 54 3.49 12.36 1.75
C LYS A 54 3.13 12.74 3.18
N ARG A 55 2.20 12.01 3.81
CA ARG A 55 1.82 12.23 5.21
C ARG A 55 2.98 11.92 6.17
N ALA A 56 3.71 10.83 5.93
CA ALA A 56 4.88 10.47 6.71
C ALA A 56 5.98 11.54 6.61
N ALA A 57 6.24 12.05 5.40
CA ALA A 57 7.22 13.12 5.17
C ALA A 57 6.90 14.44 5.90
N GLN A 58 5.63 14.68 6.25
CA GLN A 58 5.21 15.84 7.06
C GLN A 58 5.36 15.62 8.57
N CYS A 59 5.59 14.38 9.02
CA CYS A 59 5.80 14.05 10.43
C CYS A 59 7.23 14.40 10.84
N LYS A 60 7.39 15.29 11.85
CA LYS A 60 8.70 15.72 12.35
C LYS A 60 9.56 14.60 12.94
N ASP A 61 8.90 13.53 13.36
CA ASP A 61 9.52 12.37 13.97
C ASP A 61 9.86 11.28 12.95
N TYR A 62 9.40 11.38 11.71
CA TYR A 62 9.67 10.35 10.71
C TYR A 62 11.13 10.45 10.23
N GLU A 63 11.87 9.34 10.29
CA GLU A 63 13.30 9.27 9.97
C GLU A 63 13.59 8.44 8.71
N GLY A 64 12.55 8.07 7.97
CA GLY A 64 12.66 7.26 6.75
C GLY A 64 12.14 5.85 6.92
N PHE A 65 12.22 5.08 5.84
CA PHE A 65 11.99 3.64 5.88
C PHE A 65 12.96 2.93 4.93
N GLU A 66 13.13 1.65 5.18
CA GLU A 66 13.77 0.70 4.30
C GLU A 66 12.75 -0.36 3.93
N ALA A 67 12.84 -0.88 2.72
CA ALA A 67 11.97 -1.94 2.27
C ALA A 67 12.66 -2.74 1.18
N GLY A 68 12.18 -3.96 0.99
CA GLY A 68 12.63 -4.78 -0.11
C GLY A 68 11.95 -6.14 -0.15
N VAL A 69 12.62 -7.08 -0.80
CA VAL A 69 12.10 -8.42 -1.06
C VAL A 69 12.78 -9.45 -0.16
N VAL A 70 12.03 -10.48 0.19
CA VAL A 70 12.53 -11.68 0.82
C VAL A 70 12.61 -12.77 -0.24
N VAL A 71 13.79 -13.34 -0.44
CA VAL A 71 14.03 -14.37 -1.44
C VAL A 71 14.70 -15.60 -0.84
N VAL A 72 14.53 -16.73 -1.49
CA VAL A 72 15.32 -17.95 -1.25
C VAL A 72 16.26 -18.12 -2.42
N ASP A 73 17.56 -18.24 -2.17
CA ASP A 73 18.55 -18.48 -3.23
C ASP A 73 18.59 -19.96 -3.67
N SER A 74 19.46 -20.28 -4.64
CA SER A 74 19.61 -21.65 -5.15
C SER A 74 20.15 -22.66 -4.14
N GLU A 75 20.73 -22.20 -3.02
CA GLU A 75 21.23 -23.05 -1.93
C GLU A 75 20.17 -23.24 -0.83
N GLY A 76 19.00 -22.63 -0.97
CA GLY A 76 17.91 -22.70 0.01
C GLY A 76 18.06 -21.69 1.16
N VAL A 77 18.93 -20.69 1.03
CA VAL A 77 19.16 -19.68 2.07
C VAL A 77 18.21 -18.50 1.88
N VAL A 78 17.60 -18.05 2.98
CA VAL A 78 16.70 -16.88 2.99
C VAL A 78 17.49 -15.59 3.09
N HIS A 79 17.17 -14.63 2.22
CA HIS A 79 17.80 -13.30 2.19
C HIS A 79 16.76 -12.18 2.21
N GLU A 80 16.98 -11.18 3.05
CA GLU A 80 16.32 -9.86 2.96
C GLU A 80 17.16 -8.94 2.07
N ARG A 81 16.67 -8.65 0.86
CA ARG A 81 17.34 -7.76 -0.08
C ARG A 81 16.66 -6.41 -0.09
N LYS A 82 17.43 -5.33 0.11
CA LYS A 82 16.91 -3.95 0.01
C LYS A 82 16.57 -3.63 -1.45
N GLY A 83 15.41 -3.01 -1.67
CA GLY A 83 14.87 -2.80 -3.01
C GLY A 83 14.25 -4.07 -3.60
N THR A 84 14.07 -4.08 -4.92
CA THR A 84 13.28 -5.12 -5.62
C THR A 84 14.10 -5.95 -6.60
N ILE A 85 15.43 -5.79 -6.62
CA ILE A 85 16.31 -6.53 -7.54
C ILE A 85 16.51 -7.94 -6.99
N MET A 86 16.25 -8.93 -7.84
CA MET A 86 16.54 -10.35 -7.59
C MET A 86 17.67 -10.81 -8.49
N LEU A 87 18.50 -11.73 -8.00
CA LEU A 87 19.52 -12.40 -8.81
C LEU A 87 18.91 -13.57 -9.59
N PRO A 88 19.54 -13.98 -10.70
CA PRO A 88 19.19 -15.23 -11.35
C PRO A 88 19.25 -16.40 -10.36
N GLY A 89 18.16 -17.17 -10.27
CA GLY A 89 18.03 -18.30 -9.35
C GLY A 89 17.35 -17.97 -8.02
N ASP A 90 17.14 -16.70 -7.69
CA ASP A 90 16.34 -16.32 -6.52
C ASP A 90 14.86 -16.66 -6.74
N THR A 91 14.22 -17.20 -5.70
CA THR A 91 12.77 -17.37 -5.61
C THR A 91 12.18 -16.32 -4.67
N LEU A 92 11.29 -15.47 -5.19
CA LEU A 92 10.57 -14.49 -4.37
C LEU A 92 9.58 -15.17 -3.43
N ILE A 93 9.76 -15.01 -2.12
CA ILE A 93 8.89 -15.59 -1.10
C ILE A 93 8.15 -14.56 -0.26
N GLY A 94 8.52 -13.28 -0.36
CA GLY A 94 7.87 -12.24 0.43
C GLY A 94 8.46 -10.85 0.25
N GLY A 95 8.05 -9.95 1.13
CA GLY A 95 8.56 -8.59 1.22
C GLY A 95 8.71 -8.15 2.66
N TRP A 96 9.57 -7.16 2.88
CA TRP A 96 9.81 -6.59 4.19
C TRP A 96 9.83 -5.07 4.14
N ALA A 97 9.49 -4.43 5.25
CA ALA A 97 9.65 -3.00 5.44
C ALA A 97 9.97 -2.67 6.90
N ARG A 98 10.85 -1.68 7.10
CA ARG A 98 11.28 -1.19 8.40
C ARG A 98 11.19 0.34 8.42
N VAL A 99 10.35 0.89 9.28
CA VAL A 99 10.07 2.33 9.40
C VAL A 99 10.74 2.87 10.65
N HIS A 100 11.54 3.93 10.48
CA HIS A 100 12.28 4.58 11.55
C HIS A 100 11.55 5.85 12.00
N ARG A 101 11.41 6.02 13.32
CA ARG A 101 10.73 7.16 13.91
C ARG A 101 11.41 7.58 15.20
N LYS A 102 11.59 8.88 15.40
CA LYS A 102 12.01 9.46 16.68
C LYS A 102 11.10 8.98 17.80
N ASN A 103 11.72 8.68 18.93
CA ASN A 103 11.08 8.17 20.15
C ASN A 103 10.61 6.71 20.10
N PHE A 104 10.93 5.96 19.04
CA PHE A 104 10.74 4.51 19.01
C PHE A 104 12.07 3.84 19.37
N LYS A 105 12.05 2.94 20.36
CA LYS A 105 13.27 2.21 20.78
C LYS A 105 13.72 1.19 19.74
N VAL A 106 12.79 0.67 18.96
CA VAL A 106 12.99 -0.25 17.85
C VAL A 106 12.12 0.20 16.68
N PRO A 107 12.55 0.00 15.43
CA PRO A 107 11.75 0.40 14.28
C PRO A 107 10.47 -0.43 14.19
N VAL A 108 9.45 0.12 13.52
CA VAL A 108 8.27 -0.65 13.15
C VAL A 108 8.65 -1.52 11.97
N GLU A 109 8.52 -2.83 12.12
CA GLU A 109 8.92 -3.80 11.13
C GLU A 109 7.75 -4.69 10.73
N ILE A 110 7.68 -5.01 9.45
CA ILE A 110 6.74 -5.97 8.91
C ILE A 110 7.45 -6.82 7.85
N VAL A 111 7.17 -8.12 7.90
CA VAL A 111 7.56 -9.09 6.88
C VAL A 111 6.31 -9.85 6.52
N VAL A 112 6.03 -9.97 5.22
CA VAL A 112 4.86 -10.66 4.71
C VAL A 112 5.29 -11.70 3.71
N SER A 113 4.59 -12.83 3.71
CA SER A 113 4.76 -13.83 2.67
C SER A 113 4.11 -13.34 1.37
N ARG A 114 4.62 -13.83 0.24
CA ARG A 114 3.96 -13.64 -1.04
C ARG A 114 2.60 -14.36 -1.08
N GLU A 115 2.53 -15.53 -0.45
CA GLU A 115 1.33 -16.38 -0.40
C GLU A 115 0.12 -15.67 0.23
N GLU A 116 0.33 -14.74 1.17
CA GLU A 116 -0.74 -13.91 1.73
C GLU A 116 -1.49 -13.05 0.70
N TYR A 117 -0.93 -12.86 -0.50
CA TYR A 117 -1.46 -12.00 -1.56
C TYR A 117 -1.77 -12.72 -2.87
N ASP A 118 -1.48 -14.02 -2.96
CA ASP A 118 -1.86 -14.88 -4.08
C ASP A 118 -3.30 -15.42 -3.87
#